data_AF-A0A1V4KPP6-F1
#
_entry.id   AF-A0A1V4KPP6-F1
#
_cell.length_a   1.000
_cell.length_b   1.000
_cell.length_c   1.000
_cell.angle_alpha   90.00
_cell.angle_beta   90.00
_cell.angle_gamma   90.00
#
_symmetry.space_group_name_H-M   'P 1'
#
loop_
_entity.id
_entity.type
_entity.pdbx_description
1 polymer ?
#
loop_
_entity_poly.entity_id
_entity_poly.type
_entity_poly.pdbx_seq_one_letter_code
_entity_poly.pdbx_strand_id
1 'polypeptide(L)' 'MGCKGAEATRNINNTFGPGTSEQSWFKKFYRGDENLEDEEHGGLPSEGGNDQLRSTIKVDALTTTREVMKNST' A
#
# COMPACT_ATOMS: atom_id res chain seq x y z
N MET A 1 37.69 14.20 -8.75
CA MET A 1 36.40 14.33 -8.04
C MET A 1 35.90 12.94 -7.68
N GLY A 2 35.98 12.55 -6.40
CA GLY A 2 35.39 11.29 -5.93
C GLY A 2 33.88 11.46 -5.78
N CYS A 3 33.10 10.46 -6.21
CA CYS A 3 31.65 10.51 -6.16
C CYS A 3 31.15 10.35 -4.72
N LYS A 4 30.98 11.46 -3.99
CA LYS A 4 30.50 11.52 -2.60
C LYS A 4 29.19 10.73 -2.38
N GLY A 5 28.36 10.63 -3.43
CA GLY A 5 27.16 9.79 -3.43
C GLY A 5 27.44 8.28 -3.38
N ALA A 6 28.41 7.80 -4.16
CA ALA A 6 28.77 6.38 -4.17
C ALA A 6 29.36 5.91 -2.84
N GLU A 7 30.08 6.80 -2.14
CA GLU A 7 30.62 6.55 -0.81
C GLU A 7 29.51 6.48 0.25
N ALA A 8 28.53 7.37 0.19
CA ALA A 8 27.35 7.33 1.06
C ALA A 8 26.55 6.04 0.85
N THR A 9 26.28 5.66 -0.41
CA THR A 9 25.60 4.40 -0.74
C THR A 9 26.33 3.18 -0.18
N ARG A 10 27.66 3.16 -0.29
CA ARG A 10 28.48 2.05 0.25
C ARG A 10 28.42 1.99 1.78
N ASN A 11 28.45 3.14 2.47
CA ASN A 11 28.43 3.20 3.92
C ASN A 11 27.10 2.72 4.51
N ILE A 12 25.98 3.13 3.92
CA ILE A 12 24.66 2.75 4.40
C ILE A 12 24.41 1.25 4.09
N ASN A 13 24.72 0.76 2.89
CA ASN A 13 24.66 -0.68 2.59
C ASN A 13 25.55 -1.55 3.52
N ASN A 14 26.70 -1.04 3.95
CA ASN A 14 27.56 -1.75 4.91
C ASN A 14 26.94 -1.81 6.33
N THR A 15 26.10 -0.84 6.69
CA THR A 15 25.48 -0.73 8.02
C THR A 15 24.15 -1.48 8.10
N PHE A 16 23.33 -1.37 7.05
CA PHE A 16 21.96 -1.91 7.01
C PHE A 16 21.85 -3.23 6.23
N GLY A 17 22.92 -3.62 5.53
CA GLY A 17 22.97 -4.82 4.72
C GLY A 17 22.46 -4.64 3.29
N PRO A 18 22.72 -5.63 2.42
CA PRO A 18 22.27 -5.62 1.04
C PRO A 18 20.74 -5.64 0.97
N GLY A 19 20.15 -4.72 0.21
CA GLY A 19 18.69 -4.57 0.06
C GLY A 19 18.14 -3.22 0.54
N THR A 20 19.00 -2.36 1.10
CA THR A 20 18.63 -0.99 1.48
C THR A 20 18.43 -0.16 0.22
N SER A 21 17.17 0.14 -0.13
CA SER A 21 16.81 0.95 -1.31
C SER A 21 17.05 2.43 -1.06
N GLU A 22 18.32 2.85 -1.10
CA GLU A 22 18.73 4.24 -0.90
C GLU A 22 18.62 5.08 -2.18
N GLN A 23 18.50 4.41 -3.33
CA GLN A 23 18.44 5.04 -4.64
C GLN A 23 17.21 5.97 -4.78
N SER A 24 16.08 5.62 -4.15
CA SER A 24 14.88 6.46 -4.12
C SER A 24 15.13 7.74 -3.31
N TRP A 25 15.82 7.64 -2.18
CA TRP A 25 16.20 8.77 -1.34
C TRP A 25 17.17 9.72 -2.04
N PHE A 26 18.22 9.20 -2.69
CA PHE A 26 19.13 10.03 -3.48
C PHE A 26 18.41 10.81 -4.58
N LYS A 27 17.40 10.19 -5.22
CA LYS A 27 16.58 10.86 -6.25
C LYS A 27 15.67 11.94 -5.66
N LYS A 28 15.10 11.70 -4.47
CA LYS A 28 14.26 12.65 -3.73
C LYS A 28 15.07 13.88 -3.31
N PHE A 29 16.22 13.66 -2.66
CA PHE A 29 17.17 14.73 -2.29
C PHE A 29 17.75 15.47 -3.50
N TYR A 30 18.02 14.78 -4.62
CA TYR A 30 18.49 15.44 -5.84
C TYR A 30 17.45 16.41 -6.43
N ARG A 31 16.16 16.18 -6.19
CA ARG A 31 15.07 17.11 -6.56
C ARG A 31 14.89 18.25 -5.56
N GLY A 32 15.66 18.28 -4.46
CA GLY A 32 15.51 19.24 -3.37
C GLY A 32 14.37 18.90 -2.41
N ASP A 33 13.82 17.69 -2.49
CA ASP A 33 12.83 17.19 -1.55
C ASP A 33 13.57 16.56 -0.36
N GLU A 34 13.57 17.29 0.75
CA GLU A 34 14.21 16.90 2.01
C GLU A 34 13.22 16.21 2.97
N ASN A 35 11.99 15.92 2.52
CA ASN A 35 11.00 15.28 3.37
C ASN A 35 11.35 13.80 3.62
N LEU A 36 11.54 13.48 4.89
CA LEU A 36 11.81 12.13 5.40
C LEU A 36 10.54 11.34 5.73
N GLU A 37 9.39 12.00 5.75
CA GLU A 37 8.10 11.35 5.94
C GLU A 37 7.76 10.50 4.71
N ASP A 38 7.14 9.36 5.00
CA ASP A 38 6.58 8.50 3.97
C ASP A 38 5.43 9.25 3.28
N GLU A 39 5.48 9.28 1.95
CA GLU A 39 4.39 9.90 1.19
C GLU A 39 3.17 9.00 1.34
N GLU A 40 2.04 9.59 1.75
CA GLU A 40 0.79 8.86 1.98
C GLU A 40 0.58 7.91 0.81
N HIS A 41 0.79 6.61 1.08
CA HIS A 41 0.68 5.58 0.08
C HIS A 41 -0.77 5.59 -0.36
N GLY A 42 -1.03 6.25 -1.50
CA GLY A 42 -2.36 6.37 -2.07
C GLY A 42 -3.01 5.01 -2.00
N GLY A 43 -3.98 4.87 -1.10
CA GLY A 43 -4.56 3.58 -0.76
C GLY A 43 -4.98 2.88 -2.05
N LEU A 44 -4.91 1.54 -2.06
CA LEU A 44 -5.30 0.75 -3.23
C LEU A 44 -6.58 1.37 -3.83
N PRO A 45 -6.61 1.69 -5.13
CA PRO A 45 -7.85 2.09 -5.77
C PRO A 45 -8.83 0.94 -5.54
N SER A 46 -9.80 1.13 -4.65
CA SER A 46 -10.74 0.10 -4.24
C SER A 46 -11.65 -0.16 -5.44
N GLU A 47 -11.23 -1.09 -6.30
CA GLU A 47 -11.92 -1.48 -7.54
C GLU A 47 -13.32 -2.06 -7.26
N GLY A 48 -13.58 -2.44 -6.00
CA GLY A 48 -14.92 -2.67 -5.48
C GLY A 48 -15.37 -1.50 -4.61
N GLY A 49 -16.36 -0.74 -5.08
CA GLY A 49 -17.06 0.23 -4.24
C GLY A 49 -17.75 -0.48 -3.07
N ASN A 50 -17.58 0.04 -1.85
CA ASN A 50 -18.24 -0.48 -0.63
C ASN A 50 -19.76 -0.64 -0.80
N ASP A 51 -20.38 0.14 -1.68
CA ASP A 51 -21.81 0.08 -1.98
C ASP A 51 -22.22 -1.22 -2.69
N GLN A 52 -21.37 -1.76 -3.58
CA GLN A 52 -21.64 -3.03 -4.26
C GLN A 52 -21.55 -4.20 -3.28
N LEU A 53 -20.53 -4.20 -2.42
CA LEU A 53 -20.38 -5.18 -1.34
C LEU A 53 -21.59 -5.13 -0.38
N ARG A 54 -22.01 -3.92 0.01
CA ARG A 54 -23.17 -3.70 0.87
C ARG A 54 -24.49 -4.14 0.22
N SER A 55 -24.61 -3.98 -1.09
CA SER A 55 -25.77 -4.46 -1.86
C SER A 55 -25.86 -5.98 -1.86
N THR A 56 -24.74 -6.68 -2.09
CA THR A 56 -24.71 -8.16 -2.10
C THR A 56 -25.06 -8.73 -0.73
N ILE A 57 -24.46 -8.21 0.35
CA ILE A 57 -24.79 -8.67 1.72
C ILE A 57 -26.27 -8.47 2.06
N LYS A 58 -26.87 -7.36 1.61
CA LYS A 58 -28.29 -7.10 1.85
C LYS A 58 -29.21 -8.04 1.06
N VAL A 59 -28.81 -8.40 -0.17
CA VAL A 59 -29.53 -9.38 -0.99
C VAL A 59 -29.44 -10.77 -0.36
N ASP A 60 -28.24 -11.20 0.05
CA ASP A 60 -28.00 -12.53 0.65
C ASP A 60 -28.68 -12.72 2.03
N ALA A 61 -28.73 -11.67 2.85
CA ALA A 61 -29.45 -11.72 4.12
C ALA A 61 -30.97 -11.93 3.94
N LEU A 62 -31.54 -11.32 2.89
CA LEU A 62 -32.97 -11.45 2.57
C LEU A 62 -33.33 -12.79 1.94
N THR A 63 -32.44 -13.37 1.12
CA THR A 63 -32.62 -14.72 0.56
C THR A 63 -32.48 -15.79 1.64
N THR A 64 -31.49 -15.69 2.53
CA THR A 64 -31.28 -16.65 3.63
C THR A 64 -32.51 -16.76 4.54
N THR A 65 -33.15 -15.63 4.87
CA THR A 65 -34.35 -15.61 5.72
C THR A 65 -35.56 -16.25 5.04
N ARG A 66 -35.71 -16.04 3.72
CA ARG A 66 -36.84 -16.58 2.94
C ARG A 66 -36.73 -18.08 2.70
N GLU A 67 -35.52 -18.57 2.43
CA GLU A 67 -35.26 -20.00 2.22
C GLU A 67 -35.46 -20.78 3.53
N VAL A 68 -34.93 -20.27 4.66
CA VAL A 68 -35.15 -20.84 6.01
C VAL A 68 -36.63 -20.89 6.39
N MET A 69 -37.44 -19.93 5.96
CA MET A 69 -38.88 -19.95 6.23
C MET A 69 -39.64 -20.95 5.33
N LYS A 70 -39.22 -21.13 4.08
CA LYS A 70 -39.88 -22.03 3.11
C LYS A 70 -39.61 -23.52 3.34
N ASN A 71 -38.45 -23.87 3.90
CA ASN A 71 -38.07 -25.27 4.15
C ASN A 71 -38.54 -25.80 5.52
N SER A 72 -39.27 -24.99 6.29
CA SER A 72 -39.79 -25.33 7.62
C SER A 72 -41.31 -25.64 7.64
N THR A 73 -41.91 -25.98 6.49
CA THR A 73 -43.30 -26.47 6.37
C THR A 73 -43.30 -27.92 5.90
#